data_AF-A0A183L3L0-F1
#
_entry.id   AF-A0A183L3L0-F1
#
_cell.length_a   1.000
_cell.length_b   1.000
_cell.length_c   1.000
_cell.angle_alpha   90.00
_cell.angle_beta   90.00
_cell.angle_gamma   90.00
#
_symmetry.space_group_name_H-M   'P 1'
#
loop_
_entity.id
_entity.type
_entity.pdbx_description
1 polymer ?
#
loop_
_entity_poly.entity_id
_entity_poly.type
_entity_poly.pdbx_seq_one_letter_code
_entity_poly.pdbx_strand_id
1 'polypeptide(L)' 'MKDCVDAQLRDQQAGFRKDRSCTNQIATQKIIVEQSIEWNSSLYINFIDYEKAFDSVDRKTL' A
#
# COMPACT_ATOMS: atom_id res chain seq x y z
N MET A 1 11.62 -17.15 -7.40
CA MET A 1 11.65 -15.69 -7.66
C MET A 1 10.44 -14.99 -7.02
N LYS A 2 9.22 -15.52 -7.18
CA LYS A 2 8.03 -14.95 -6.53
C LYS A 2 8.13 -14.96 -5.00
N ASP A 3 8.56 -16.09 -4.43
CA ASP A 3 8.62 -16.27 -2.97
C ASP A 3 9.73 -15.43 -2.29
N CYS A 4 10.85 -15.18 -2.98
CA CYS A 4 11.93 -14.36 -2.43
C CYS A 4 11.61 -12.86 -2.45
N VAL A 5 10.85 -12.40 -3.45
CA VAL A 5 10.36 -11.02 -3.50
C VAL A 5 9.26 -10.82 -2.47
N ASP A 6 8.29 -11.74 -2.37
CA ASP A 6 7.19 -11.65 -1.40
C ASP A 6 7.69 -11.61 0.06
N ALA A 7 8.82 -12.26 0.38
CA ALA A 7 9.45 -12.19 1.69
C ALA A 7 10.13 -10.84 2.01
N GLN A 8 10.46 -10.05 0.99
CA GLN A 8 11.06 -8.72 1.13
C GLN A 8 10.01 -7.60 1.13
N LEU A 9 8.85 -7.83 0.51
CA LEU A 9 7.77 -6.86 0.47
C LEU A 9 7.09 -6.71 1.83
N ARG A 10 6.65 -5.48 2.14
CA ARG A 10 5.86 -5.22 3.35
C ARG A 10 4.50 -5.92 3.27
N ASP A 11 3.98 -6.34 4.41
CA ASP A 11 2.66 -6.99 4.49
C ASP A 11 1.51 -6.10 4.04
N GLN A 12 1.65 -4.79 4.24
CA GLN A 12 0.67 -3.78 3.83
C GLN A 12 0.66 -3.50 2.33
N GLN A 13 1.66 -3.95 1.55
CA GLN A 13 1.64 -3.78 0.11
C GLN A 13 0.64 -4.76 -0.52
N ALA A 14 -0.38 -4.28 -1.20
CA ALA A 14 -1.29 -5.14 -1.98
C ALA A 14 -0.96 -5.19 -3.47
N GLY A 15 -0.38 -4.12 -4.03
CA GLY A 15 -0.08 -4.04 -5.45
C GLY A 15 0.80 -5.20 -5.92
N PHE A 16 0.38 -5.86 -6.99
CA PHE A 16 1.09 -6.99 -7.63
C PHE A 16 1.33 -8.21 -6.73
N ARG A 17 0.64 -8.32 -5.58
CA ARG A 17 0.71 -9.51 -4.72
C ARG A 17 -0.46 -10.45 -4.96
N LYS A 18 -0.17 -11.75 -4.90
CA LYS A 18 -1.21 -12.77 -4.96
C LYS A 18 -2.12 -12.64 -3.74
N ASP A 19 -3.42 -12.86 -3.93
CA ASP A 19 -4.42 -12.93 -2.84
C ASP A 19 -4.59 -11.61 -2.04
N ARG A 20 -4.12 -10.48 -2.58
CA ARG A 20 -4.31 -9.13 -2.03
C ARG A 20 -5.14 -8.28 -3.01
N SER A 21 -6.34 -7.87 -2.61
CA SER A 21 -7.24 -7.08 -3.46
C SER A 21 -7.25 -5.59 -3.08
N CYS A 22 -7.55 -4.73 -4.06
CA CYS A 22 -7.79 -3.31 -3.83
C CYS A 22 -8.98 -3.08 -2.89
N THR A 23 -10.03 -3.90 -3.00
CA THR A 23 -11.21 -3.84 -2.12
C THR A 23 -10.83 -3.99 -0.64
N ASN A 24 -9.94 -4.93 -0.31
CA ASN A 24 -9.50 -5.12 1.08
C ASN A 24 -8.69 -3.93 1.59
N GLN A 25 -7.89 -3.29 0.74
CA GLN A 25 -7.14 -2.06 1.08
C GLN A 25 -8.08 -0.89 1.36
N ILE A 26 -9.09 -0.68 0.50
CA ILE A 26 -10.10 0.38 0.68
C ILE A 26 -10.89 0.13 1.97
N ALA A 27 -11.32 -1.11 2.22
CA ALA A 27 -12.01 -1.47 3.46
C ALA A 27 -11.13 -1.20 4.69
N THR A 28 -9.84 -1.52 4.64
CA THR A 28 -8.89 -1.25 5.72
C THR A 28 -8.74 0.25 5.98
N GLN A 29 -8.60 1.07 4.95
CA GLN A 29 -8.55 2.54 5.10
C GLN A 29 -9.82 3.08 5.73
N LYS A 30 -10.99 2.60 5.29
CA LYS A 30 -12.29 2.99 5.86
C LYS A 30 -12.36 2.64 7.35
N ILE A 31 -11.94 1.45 7.73
CA ILE A 31 -11.91 1.00 9.14
C ILE A 31 -10.99 1.90 10.00
N ILE A 32 -9.82 2.29 9.48
CA ILE A 32 -8.89 3.21 10.19
C ILE A 32 -9.55 4.58 10.41
N VAL A 33 -10.22 5.11 9.38
CA VAL A 33 -10.94 6.38 9.47
C VAL A 33 -12.07 6.30 10.50
N GLU A 34 -12.89 5.26 10.42
CA GLU A 34 -14.03 5.07 11.33
C GLU A 34 -13.56 4.93 12.79
N GLN A 35 -12.53 4.14 13.05
CA GLN A 35 -11.94 4.04 14.40
C GLN A 35 -11.35 5.37 14.88
N SER A 36 -10.71 6.14 14.01
CA SER A 36 -10.15 7.42 14.43
C SER A 36 -11.22 8.39 14.93
N ILE A 37 -12.38 8.38 14.27
CA ILE A 37 -13.57 9.16 14.64
C ILE A 37 -14.15 8.65 15.96
N GLU A 38 -14.33 7.33 16.08
CA GLU A 38 -14.90 6.70 17.28
C GLU A 38 -14.07 6.99 18.54
N TRP A 39 -12.74 7.00 18.41
CA TRP A 39 -11.82 7.20 19.54
C TRP A 39 -11.40 8.67 19.71
N ASN A 40 -11.96 9.60 18.94
CA ASN A 40 -11.60 11.02 18.90
C ASN A 40 -10.07 11.24 18.79
N SER A 41 -9.42 10.44 17.96
CA SER A 41 -7.97 10.49 17.72
C SER A 41 -7.67 11.28 16.45
N SER A 42 -6.58 12.03 16.44
CA SER A 42 -6.14 12.75 15.25
C SER A 42 -5.63 11.77 14.19
N LEU A 43 -6.16 11.88 12.97
CA LEU A 43 -5.74 11.09 11.81
C LEU A 43 -5.40 12.02 10.64
N TYR A 44 -4.27 11.75 9.99
CA TYR A 44 -3.85 12.43 8.76
C TYR A 44 -3.62 11.38 7.67
N ILE A 45 -4.12 11.65 6.46
CA ILE A 45 -4.05 10.74 5.31
C ILE A 45 -3.43 11.47 4.13
N ASN A 46 -2.39 10.88 3.55
CA ASN A 46 -1.73 11.40 2.36
C ASN A 46 -1.93 10.43 1.20
N PHE A 47 -2.38 10.95 0.06
CA PHE A 47 -2.42 10.21 -1.21
C PHE A 47 -1.16 10.57 -2.00
N ILE A 48 -0.36 9.55 -2.31
CA ILE A 48 0.91 9.69 -3.03
C ILE A 48 0.82 8.87 -4.30
N ASP A 49 1.19 9.47 -5.42
CA ASP A 49 1.32 8.80 -6.71
C ASP A 49 2.64 9.23 -7.39
N TYR A 50 3.22 8.33 -8.19
CA TYR A 50 4.47 8.59 -8.90
C TYR A 50 4.19 8.86 -10.39
N GLU A 51 4.71 9.98 -10.89
CA GLU A 51 4.67 10.25 -12.33
C GLU A 51 5.51 9.20 -13.08
N LYS A 52 4.87 8.48 -14.02
CA LYS A 52 5.49 7.44 -14.86
C LYS A 52 6.31 6.42 -14.05
N ALA A 53 5.70 5.85 -13.00
CA ALA A 53 6.35 4.98 -12.02
C ALA A 53 7.24 3.85 -12.59
N PHE A 54 6.90 3.29 -13.76
CA PHE A 54 7.70 2.23 -14.38
C PHE A 54 8.79 2.77 -15.32
N ASP A 55 8.60 3.93 -15.93
CA ASP A 55 9.58 4.53 -16.84
C ASP A 55 10.69 5.27 -16.08
N SER A 56 10.39 5.75 -14.86
CA SER A 56 11.30 6.56 -14.04
C SER A 56 12.26 5.75 -13.17
N VAL A 57 12.23 4.41 -13.22
CA VAL A 57 13.10 3.57 -12.40
C VAL A 57 14.54 3.58 -12.92
N ASP A 58 15.51 3.91 -12.05
CA ASP A 58 16.93 3.85 -12.39
C ASP A 58 17.41 2.39 -12.54
N ARG A 59 17.65 1.99 -13.79
CA ARG A 59 18.08 0.64 -14.18
C ARG A 59 19.45 0.24 -13.63
N LYS A 60 20.28 1.20 -13.17
CA LYS A 60 21.56 0.88 -12.53
C LYS A 60 21.39 0.42 -11.08
N THR A 61 20.24 0.70 -10.48
CA THR A 61 19.92 0.38 -9.07
C THR A 61 18.95 -0.79 -8.92
N LEU A 62 18.40 -1.27 -10.03
CA LEU A 62 17.59 -2.49 -10.14
C LEU A 62 18.47 -3.75 -10.18
#